data_AF-A0A4Z1D2I3-F1
#
_entry.id   AF-A0A4Z1D2I3-F1
#
_cell.length_a   1.000
_cell.length_b   1.000
_cell.length_c   1.000
_cell.angle_alpha   90.00
_cell.angle_beta   90.00
_cell.angle_gamma   90.00
#
_symmetry.space_group_name_H-M   'P 1'
#
loop_
_entity.id
_entity.type
_entity.pdbx_description
1 polymer ?
#
loop_
_entity_poly.entity_id
_entity_poly.type
_entity_poly.pdbx_seq_one_letter_code
_entity_poly.pdbx_strand_id
1 'polypeptide(L)' 'MTARTHVCRYCDEPITEPGDAVRVAYEETNTGPGREVWAHRDHADLVQPDPVAMRILARVLIHRALNTPDE' A
#
# COMPACT_ATOMS: atom_id res chain seq x y z
N MET A 1 -21.53 11.66 -15.31
CA MET A 1 -20.58 11.41 -14.21
C MET A 1 -19.41 10.66 -14.79
N THR A 2 -18.22 11.27 -14.86
CA THR A 2 -17.00 10.57 -15.26
C THR A 2 -16.59 9.65 -14.12
N ALA A 3 -16.69 8.33 -14.31
CA ALA A 3 -16.13 7.38 -13.37
C ALA A 3 -14.62 7.64 -13.29
N ARG A 4 -14.07 7.82 -12.09
CA ARG A 4 -12.62 7.93 -11.89
C ARG A 4 -12.04 6.56 -12.20
N THR A 5 -11.32 6.43 -13.31
CA THR A 5 -10.62 5.19 -13.65
C THR A 5 -9.54 4.96 -12.61
N HIS A 6 -9.67 3.87 -11.85
CA HIS A 6 -8.63 3.40 -10.94
C HIS A 6 -7.54 2.68 -11.75
N VAL A 7 -6.30 2.71 -11.26
CA VAL A 7 -5.17 1.97 -11.86
C VAL A 7 -4.65 1.00 -10.81
N CYS A 8 -4.43 -0.24 -11.20
CA CYS A 8 -3.90 -1.26 -10.30
C CYS A 8 -2.42 -1.00 -10.01
N ARG A 9 -2.06 -0.86 -8.73
CA ARG A 9 -0.69 -0.59 -8.30
C ARG A 9 0.32 -1.69 -8.64
N TYR A 10 -0.15 -2.92 -8.84
CA TYR A 10 0.71 -4.08 -9.10
C TYR A 10 1.07 -4.25 -10.58
N CYS A 11 0.09 -4.15 -11.48
CA CYS A 11 0.30 -4.34 -12.93
C CYS A 11 0.28 -3.04 -13.74
N ASP A 12 0.02 -1.89 -13.11
CA ASP A 12 -0.08 -0.55 -13.73
C ASP A 12 -1.17 -0.43 -14.82
N GLU A 13 -2.12 -1.37 -14.87
CA GLU A 13 -3.24 -1.36 -15.81
C GLU A 13 -4.50 -0.71 -15.22
N PRO A 14 -5.37 -0.11 -16.05
CA PRO A 14 -6.66 0.43 -15.61
C PRO A 14 -7.60 -0.67 -15.10
N ILE A 15 -8.27 -0.41 -13.97
CA ILE A 15 -9.35 -1.25 -13.46
C ILE A 15 -10.64 -0.85 -14.16
N THR A 16 -11.10 -1.68 -15.10
CA THR A 16 -12.29 -1.40 -15.92
C THR A 16 -13.60 -1.83 -15.25
N GLU A 17 -13.55 -2.89 -14.44
CA GLU A 17 -14.70 -3.43 -13.72
C GLU A 17 -14.77 -2.82 -12.30
N PRO A 18 -15.79 -2.02 -11.97
CA PRO A 18 -15.86 -1.33 -10.68
C PRO A 18 -15.82 -2.26 -9.45
N GLY A 19 -16.33 -3.50 -9.61
CA GLY A 19 -16.34 -4.50 -8.55
C GLY A 19 -14.97 -5.15 -8.28
N ASP A 20 -14.00 -4.95 -9.19
CA ASP A 20 -12.63 -5.48 -9.06
C ASP A 20 -11.68 -4.51 -8.36
N ALA A 21 -12.09 -3.25 -8.18
CA ALA A 21 -11.29 -2.24 -7.50
C ALA A 21 -11.25 -2.48 -5.98
N VAL A 22 -10.07 -2.83 -5.46
CA VAL A 22 -9.79 -2.95 -4.02
C VAL A 22 -8.85 -1.83 -3.59
N ARG A 23 -9.23 -1.09 -2.54
CA ARG A 23 -8.35 -0.09 -1.93
C ARG A 23 -7.37 -0.79 -0.98
N VAL A 24 -6.07 -0.67 -1.25
CA VAL A 24 -5.01 -1.40 -0.53
C VAL A 24 -4.20 -0.49 0.39
N ALA A 25 -4.10 0.80 0.07
CA ALA A 25 -3.36 1.76 0.86
C ALA A 25 -3.86 3.19 0.62
N TYR A 26 -3.24 4.13 1.33
CA TYR A 26 -3.35 5.55 1.06
C TYR A 26 -1.92 6.10 0.88
N GLU A 27 -1.68 6.90 -0.16
CA GLU A 27 -0.44 7.65 -0.30
C GLU A 27 -0.28 8.61 0.88
N GLU A 28 0.90 8.59 1.50
CA GLU A 28 1.23 9.43 2.66
C GLU A 28 1.67 10.83 2.26
N THR A 29 2.22 11.01 1.05
CA THR A 29 2.68 12.30 0.52
C THR A 29 1.55 13.22 0.10
N ASN A 30 0.33 12.70 -0.04
CA ASN A 30 -0.82 13.45 -0.53
C ASN A 30 -1.89 13.61 0.55
N THR A 31 -2.30 14.84 0.83
CA THR A 31 -3.37 15.16 1.78
C THR A 31 -4.60 15.61 0.99
N GLY A 32 -5.60 14.74 0.86
CA GLY A 32 -6.85 15.06 0.18
C GLY A 32 -7.40 13.92 -0.69
N PRO A 33 -8.48 14.18 -1.45
CA PRO A 33 -9.13 13.19 -2.32
C PRO A 33 -8.21 12.68 -3.44
N GLY A 34 -8.20 11.37 -3.70
CA GLY A 34 -7.33 10.76 -4.72
C GLY A 34 -6.00 10.23 -4.20
N ARG A 35 -5.82 10.19 -2.88
CA ARG A 35 -4.67 9.53 -2.23
C ARG A 35 -4.87 8.01 -2.09
N GLU A 36 -6.02 7.48 -2.46
CA GLU A 36 -6.29 6.05 -2.39
C GLU A 36 -5.46 5.27 -3.42
N VAL A 37 -4.75 4.25 -2.96
CA VAL A 37 -4.06 3.29 -3.83
C VAL A 37 -4.99 2.11 -4.07
N TRP A 38 -5.14 1.74 -5.34
CA TRP A 38 -6.05 0.70 -5.79
C TRP A 38 -5.31 -0.49 -6.41
N ALA A 39 -5.91 -1.66 -6.35
CA ALA A 39 -5.47 -2.86 -7.03
C ALA A 39 -6.68 -3.65 -7.54
N HIS A 40 -6.47 -4.47 -8.58
CA HIS A 40 -7.37 -5.58 -8.88
C HIS A 40 -7.47 -6.49 -7.66
N ARG A 41 -8.61 -7.17 -7.47
CA ARG A 41 -8.82 -8.06 -6.33
C ARG A 41 -7.76 -9.14 -6.24
N ASP A 42 -7.42 -9.74 -7.37
CA ASP A 42 -6.42 -10.82 -7.47
C ASP A 42 -4.98 -10.32 -7.23
N HIS A 43 -4.76 -9.01 -7.30
CA HIS A 43 -3.46 -8.39 -7.08
C HIS A 43 -3.32 -7.70 -5.73
N ALA A 44 -4.40 -7.65 -4.93
CA ALA A 44 -4.41 -6.88 -3.69
C ALA A 44 -3.28 -7.31 -2.73
N ASP A 45 -3.07 -8.62 -2.58
CA ASP A 45 -2.04 -9.19 -1.71
C ASP A 45 -0.63 -9.17 -2.33
N LEU A 46 -0.51 -8.83 -3.61
CA LEU A 46 0.77 -8.72 -4.33
C LEU A 46 1.35 -7.30 -4.27
N VAL A 47 0.56 -6.31 -3.86
CA VAL A 47 1.04 -4.95 -3.66
C VAL A 47 1.97 -4.91 -2.46
N GLN A 48 3.26 -4.69 -2.72
CA GLN A 48 4.26 -4.63 -1.67
C GLN A 48 4.07 -3.39 -0.77
N PRO A 49 4.36 -3.51 0.53
CA PRO A 49 4.35 -2.38 1.45
C PRO A 49 5.38 -1.31 1.05
N ASP A 50 5.16 -0.08 1.48
CA ASP A 50 6.09 1.02 1.22
C ASP A 50 7.51 0.69 1.71
N PRO A 51 8.53 0.78 0.84
CA PRO A 51 9.89 0.35 1.17
C PRO A 51 10.54 1.24 2.25
N VAL A 52 10.11 2.49 2.41
CA VAL A 52 10.60 3.38 3.47
C VAL A 52 10.00 2.96 4.80
N ALA A 53 8.68 2.73 4.86
CA ALA A 53 8.01 2.21 6.05
C ALA A 53 8.62 0.88 6.50
N MET A 54 8.90 -0.03 5.57
CA MET A 54 9.56 -1.31 5.86
C MET A 54 10.97 -1.12 6.45
N ARG A 55 11.77 -0.18 5.92
CA ARG A 55 13.10 0.13 6.47
C ARG A 55 13.02 0.72 7.87
N ILE A 56 12.03 1.57 8.15
CA ILE A 56 11.81 2.15 9.47
C ILE A 56 11.43 1.05 10.47
N LEU A 57 10.47 0.20 10.11
CA LEU A 57 10.07 -0.93 10.96
C LEU A 57 11.26 -1.84 11.26
N ALA A 58 12.05 -2.19 10.25
CA ALA A 58 13.26 -3.01 10.44
C ALA A 58 14.24 -2.37 11.45
N ARG A 59 14.48 -1.06 11.36
CA ARG A 59 15.33 -0.34 12.33
C ARG A 59 14.78 -0.41 13.75
N VAL A 60 13.48 -0.25 13.94
CA VAL A 60 12.83 -0.34 15.26
C VAL A 60 12.96 -1.75 15.82
N LEU A 61 12.73 -2.78 15.01
CA LEU A 61 12.82 -4.18 15.44
C LEU A 61 14.26 -4.55 15.83
N ILE A 62 15.25 -4.15 15.04
CA ILE A 62 16.67 -4.34 15.36
C ILE A 62 17.03 -3.62 16.66
N HIS A 63 16.60 -2.37 16.82
CA HIS A 63 16.85 -1.62 18.04
C HIS A 63 16.23 -2.30 19.27
N ARG A 64 15.00 -2.82 19.17
CA ARG A 64 14.38 -3.57 20.25
C ARG A 64 15.14 -4.85 20.55
N ALA A 65 15.50 -5.65 19.55
CA ALA A 65 16.25 -6.89 19.76
C ALA A 65 17.59 -6.67 20.47
N LEU A 66 18.27 -5.55 20.21
CA LEU A 66 19.55 -5.22 20.84
C LEU A 66 19.43 -4.64 22.25
N ASN A 67 18.26 -4.09 22.61
CA ASN A 67 18.07 -3.36 23.87
C ASN A 67 16.98 -3.95 24.76
N THR A 68 16.38 -5.07 24.37
CA THR A 68 15.51 -5.84 25.26
C THR A 68 16.40 -6.78 26.07
N PRO A 69 16.41 -6.70 27.41
CA PRO A 69 17.18 -7.62 28.23
C PRO A 69 16.66 -9.05 28.00
N ASP A 70 17.57 -10.03 27.95
CA ASP A 70 17.20 -11.44 27.95
C ASP A 70 16.36 -11.73 29.21
N GLU A 71 15.11 -12.17 29.03
CA GLU A 71 14.27 -12.71 30.12
C GLU A 71 14.77 -14.08 30.60
#